data_AF-A0A4S8R3T2-F1
#
_entry.id   AF-A0A4S8R3T2-F1
#
_cell.length_a   1.000
_cell.length_b   1.000
_cell.length_c   1.000
_cell.angle_alpha   90.00
_cell.angle_beta   90.00
_cell.angle_gamma   90.00
#
_symmetry.space_group_name_H-M   'P 1'
#
loop_
_entity.id
_entity.type
_entity.pdbx_description
1 polymer ?
#
loop_
_entity_poly.entity_id
_entity_poly.type
_entity_poly.pdbx_seq_one_letter_code
_entity_poly.pdbx_strand_id
1 'polypeptide(L)'
;MLRKSTGVVAALEPGKGELLPLIKYNPYSREALDSQDAWSALLPQVEFQKWFYSLFFRIALPHNVNIAKTHEIILSPLNLTVLFRLITQLRDFGYPSHWMSGILDNIIENKVIATCRPPRATPTTVSALKRQYKSKKLCTVPFAYEIATPTRIFSPILPFIAESPKIPSQEEIHKYTFPLDKLHTIQEMPNNLTLLFWSDKLCKEVGQAGYAMHQNIRPLFDPTWGDEMDAQFKGVKFEAFRERGVVLWSTIEWNLEASEASAWMRSTLMDKMIRERDWSCGLFRTDTWERCWDTSSLMSDAKKGEKWEDDITSAEDIKLA
;
A
#
# COMPACT_ATOMS: atom_id res chain seq x y z
N MET A 1 17.00 8.02 -13.69
CA MET A 1 15.94 8.03 -12.66
C MET A 1 16.37 7.14 -11.51
N LEU A 2 16.48 5.81 -11.65
CA LEU A 2 16.91 4.89 -10.57
C LEU A 2 18.17 5.37 -9.81
N ARG A 3 19.25 5.69 -10.54
CA ARG A 3 20.49 6.27 -10.00
C ARG A 3 20.24 7.51 -9.12
N LYS A 4 19.50 8.49 -9.66
CA LYS A 4 19.13 9.73 -8.94
C LYS A 4 18.17 9.50 -7.76
N SER A 5 17.34 8.46 -7.83
CA SER A 5 16.33 8.15 -6.83
C SER A 5 16.85 7.30 -5.66
N THR A 6 17.86 6.45 -5.90
CA THR A 6 18.26 5.38 -4.97
C THR A 6 19.77 5.23 -4.79
N GLY A 7 20.59 5.98 -5.53
CA GLY A 7 22.05 5.77 -5.56
C GLY A 7 22.46 4.42 -6.17
N VAL A 8 21.53 3.71 -6.80
CA VAL A 8 21.76 2.40 -7.41
C VAL A 8 22.07 2.55 -8.89
N VAL A 9 23.16 1.92 -9.32
CA VAL A 9 23.57 1.82 -10.72
C VAL A 9 23.41 0.38 -11.18
N ALA A 10 22.92 0.20 -12.41
CA ALA A 10 22.97 -1.10 -13.06
C ALA A 10 24.42 -1.36 -13.45
N ALA A 11 25.02 -2.45 -12.96
CA ALA A 11 26.33 -2.88 -13.39
C ALA A 11 26.32 -3.13 -14.90
N LEU A 12 27.34 -2.61 -15.60
CA LEU A 12 27.50 -2.79 -17.04
C LEU A 12 27.74 -4.28 -17.35
N GLU A 13 26.95 -4.79 -18.29
CA GLU A 13 26.81 -6.16 -18.84
C GLU A 13 27.43 -7.35 -18.07
N PRO A 14 26.63 -8.41 -17.77
CA PRO A 14 27.20 -9.67 -17.32
C PRO A 14 28.09 -10.27 -18.43
N GLY A 15 29.27 -10.75 -18.03
CA GLY A 15 30.28 -11.30 -18.94
C GLY A 15 29.69 -12.32 -19.92
N LYS A 16 29.89 -12.06 -21.22
CA LYS A 16 29.63 -13.01 -22.31
C LYS A 16 30.50 -14.25 -22.11
N GLY A 17 30.05 -15.25 -21.36
CA GLY A 17 30.82 -16.49 -21.26
C GLY A 17 30.34 -17.56 -20.28
N GLU A 18 29.52 -17.25 -19.28
CA GLU A 18 29.29 -18.23 -18.20
C GLU A 18 27.82 -18.69 -18.11
N LEU A 19 27.63 -20.01 -18.07
CA LEU A 19 26.37 -20.75 -18.04
C LEU A 19 25.71 -20.69 -16.65
N LEU A 20 25.31 -19.50 -16.19
CA LEU A 20 24.55 -19.37 -14.94
C LEU A 20 23.13 -18.84 -15.20
N PRO A 21 22.07 -19.54 -14.74
CA PRO A 21 20.67 -19.22 -15.04
C PRO A 21 20.17 -17.90 -14.42
N LEU A 22 20.97 -17.24 -13.57
CA LEU A 22 20.65 -15.96 -12.92
C LEU A 22 21.11 -14.72 -13.71
N ILE A 23 21.83 -14.88 -14.84
CA ILE A 23 22.42 -13.79 -15.65
C ILE A 23 21.39 -12.85 -16.32
N LYS A 24 20.10 -13.20 -16.33
CA LYS A 24 19.06 -12.30 -16.86
C LYS A 24 18.66 -11.17 -15.90
N TYR A 25 19.14 -11.19 -14.65
CA TYR A 25 18.95 -10.08 -13.74
C TYR A 25 20.11 -9.10 -13.89
N ASN A 26 19.80 -7.84 -14.17
CA ASN A 26 20.80 -6.77 -14.12
C ASN A 26 21.36 -6.72 -12.70
N PRO A 27 22.68 -6.91 -12.50
CA PRO A 27 23.28 -6.71 -11.21
C PRO A 27 23.17 -5.22 -10.86
N TYR A 28 22.75 -4.91 -9.65
CA TYR A 28 22.61 -3.55 -9.15
C TYR A 28 23.62 -3.35 -8.03
N SER A 29 24.49 -2.35 -8.16
CA SER A 29 25.46 -1.99 -7.13
C SER A 29 25.20 -0.59 -6.61
N ARG A 30 25.58 -0.38 -5.35
CA ARG A 30 25.53 0.93 -4.71
C ARG A 30 26.70 1.75 -5.24
N GLU A 31 26.42 2.94 -5.76
CA GLU A 31 27.48 3.88 -6.14
C GLU A 31 27.92 4.65 -4.89
N ALA A 32 29.23 4.77 -4.66
CA ALA A 32 29.75 5.63 -3.61
C ALA A 32 29.41 7.08 -3.98
N LEU A 33 28.63 7.76 -3.13
CA LEU A 33 28.32 9.18 -3.31
C LEU A 33 29.58 10.00 -3.02
N ASP A 34 30.26 10.48 -4.06
CA ASP A 34 31.29 11.51 -3.90
C ASP A 34 30.64 12.81 -3.41
N SER A 35 31.15 13.33 -2.29
CA SER A 35 30.48 14.32 -1.45
C SER A 35 30.31 15.71 -2.06
N GLN A 36 30.91 16.00 -3.23
CA GLN A 36 30.88 17.32 -3.84
C GLN A 36 29.73 17.54 -4.86
N ASP A 37 29.07 16.47 -5.35
CA ASP A 37 27.97 16.55 -6.33
C ASP A 37 26.60 16.03 -5.79
N ALA A 38 26.51 15.77 -4.48
CA ALA A 38 25.40 15.03 -3.88
C ALA A 38 24.01 15.65 -4.12
N TRP A 39 23.88 16.98 -4.11
CA TRP A 39 22.58 17.66 -4.27
C TRP A 39 22.10 17.75 -5.73
N SER A 40 23.01 17.96 -6.68
CA SER A 40 22.69 18.04 -8.12
C SER A 40 22.27 16.66 -8.68
N ALA A 41 22.67 15.58 -7.99
CA ALA A 41 22.29 14.21 -8.28
C ALA A 41 20.85 13.86 -7.84
N LEU A 42 20.25 14.59 -6.89
CA LEU A 42 18.90 14.33 -6.39
C LEU A 42 17.81 14.76 -7.38
N LEU A 43 16.61 14.19 -7.23
CA LEU A 43 15.44 14.67 -7.95
C LEU A 43 14.95 16.01 -7.37
N PRO A 44 14.55 16.98 -8.22
CA PRO A 44 13.80 18.15 -7.75
C PRO A 44 12.53 17.73 -7.02
N GLN A 45 12.09 18.54 -6.06
CA GLN A 45 10.95 18.24 -5.17
C GLN A 45 9.71 17.71 -5.90
N VAL A 46 9.30 18.37 -6.99
CA VAL A 46 8.10 18.00 -7.75
C VAL A 46 8.23 16.61 -8.40
N GLU A 47 9.41 16.30 -8.95
CA GLU A 47 9.68 14.99 -9.55
C GLU A 47 9.84 13.90 -8.50
N PHE A 48 10.45 14.22 -7.36
CA PHE A 48 10.54 13.33 -6.20
C PHE A 48 9.14 12.97 -5.67
N GLN A 49 8.29 13.97 -5.45
CA GLN A 49 6.91 13.79 -5.00
C GLN A 49 6.10 12.94 -5.98
N LYS A 50 6.20 13.22 -7.28
CA LYS A 50 5.57 12.40 -8.32
C LYS A 50 6.06 10.96 -8.31
N TRP A 51 7.37 10.74 -8.16
CA TRP A 51 7.96 9.40 -8.06
C TRP A 51 7.45 8.66 -6.83
N PHE A 52 7.40 9.31 -5.66
CA PHE A 52 6.93 8.70 -4.42
C PHE A 52 5.45 8.31 -4.51
N TYR A 53 4.59 9.20 -5.02
CA TYR A 53 3.17 8.85 -5.25
C TYR A 53 3.01 7.73 -6.28
N SER A 54 3.82 7.71 -7.33
CA SER A 54 3.82 6.61 -8.30
C SER A 54 4.19 5.28 -7.65
N LEU A 55 5.15 5.28 -6.73
CA LEU A 55 5.56 4.10 -5.97
C LEU A 55 4.46 3.67 -4.99
N PHE A 56 3.89 4.61 -4.23
CA PHE A 56 2.76 4.37 -3.35
C PHE A 56 1.63 3.65 -4.10
N PHE A 57 1.16 4.17 -5.24
CA PHE A 57 0.06 3.53 -5.99
C PHE A 57 0.43 2.18 -6.63
N ARG A 58 1.73 1.88 -6.83
CA ARG A 58 2.14 0.55 -7.30
C ARG A 58 2.08 -0.51 -6.20
N ILE A 59 2.32 -0.10 -4.96
CA ILE A 59 2.27 -1.00 -3.80
C ILE A 59 0.82 -1.09 -3.29
N ALA A 60 0.14 0.05 -3.17
CA ALA A 60 -1.25 0.14 -2.71
C ALA A 60 -2.25 -0.45 -3.71
N LEU A 61 -2.00 -0.26 -5.01
CA LEU A 61 -2.93 -0.66 -6.07
C LEU A 61 -2.20 -1.33 -7.28
N PRO A 62 -1.45 -2.43 -7.05
CA PRO A 62 -0.79 -3.19 -8.10
C PRO A 62 -1.75 -3.58 -9.24
N HIS A 63 -1.19 -3.78 -10.43
CA HIS A 63 -1.98 -4.24 -11.58
C HIS A 63 -2.21 -5.75 -11.49
N ASN A 64 -3.35 -6.21 -12.00
CA ASN A 64 -3.71 -7.62 -12.03
C ASN A 64 -2.62 -8.44 -12.76
N VAL A 65 -2.21 -9.56 -12.16
CA VAL A 65 -1.34 -10.56 -12.80
C VAL A 65 -2.19 -11.71 -13.33
N ASN A 66 -1.68 -12.40 -14.36
CA ASN A 66 -2.27 -13.66 -14.79
C ASN A 66 -1.60 -14.82 -14.03
N ILE A 67 -2.30 -15.36 -13.02
CA ILE A 67 -1.78 -16.45 -12.18
C ILE A 67 -1.52 -17.75 -12.96
N ALA A 68 -2.19 -17.96 -14.11
CA ALA A 68 -1.94 -19.11 -14.98
C ALA A 68 -0.59 -19.01 -15.71
N LYS A 69 -0.02 -17.81 -15.79
CA LYS A 69 1.29 -17.56 -16.41
C LYS A 69 2.35 -17.25 -15.35
N THR A 70 2.63 -18.24 -14.52
CA THR A 70 3.55 -18.12 -13.36
C THR A 70 4.91 -17.51 -13.70
N HIS A 71 5.45 -17.75 -14.91
CA HIS A 71 6.72 -17.20 -15.37
C HIS A 71 6.70 -15.69 -15.69
N GLU A 72 5.53 -15.08 -15.82
CA GLU A 72 5.36 -13.63 -16.04
C GLU A 72 5.12 -12.87 -14.71
N ILE A 73 4.93 -13.59 -13.59
CA ILE A 73 4.58 -12.99 -12.30
C ILE A 73 5.83 -12.46 -11.60
N ILE A 74 5.82 -11.15 -11.31
CA ILE A 74 6.79 -10.54 -10.40
C ILE A 74 6.26 -10.67 -8.98
N LEU A 75 6.82 -11.60 -8.21
CA LEU A 75 6.52 -11.74 -6.79
C LEU A 75 7.17 -10.59 -6.02
N SER A 76 6.36 -9.67 -5.53
CA SER A 76 6.80 -8.54 -4.71
C SER A 76 5.88 -8.45 -3.49
N PRO A 77 6.18 -9.17 -2.40
CA PRO A 77 5.32 -9.30 -1.22
C PRO A 77 5.37 -8.04 -0.34
N LEU A 78 5.33 -6.86 -0.96
CA LEU A 78 5.47 -5.59 -0.28
C LEU A 78 4.10 -5.05 0.07
N ASN A 79 3.88 -4.80 1.36
CA ASN A 79 2.77 -3.99 1.85
C ASN A 79 3.22 -2.53 2.06
N LEU A 80 2.32 -1.68 2.53
CA LEU A 80 2.60 -0.25 2.69
C LEU A 80 3.70 0.08 3.71
N THR A 81 4.06 -0.85 4.61
CA THR A 81 5.15 -0.62 5.58
C THR A 81 6.51 -0.40 4.92
N VAL A 82 6.72 -0.90 3.70
CA VAL A 82 7.98 -0.72 2.96
C VAL A 82 8.29 0.76 2.71
N LEU A 83 7.26 1.62 2.64
CA LEU A 83 7.42 3.04 2.43
C LEU A 83 8.16 3.72 3.60
N PHE A 84 7.97 3.24 4.83
CA PHE A 84 8.65 3.78 6.01
C PHE A 84 10.14 3.43 6.00
N ARG A 85 10.49 2.18 5.64
CA ARG A 85 11.89 1.78 5.43
C ARG A 85 12.55 2.62 4.34
N LEU A 86 11.83 2.87 3.26
CA LEU A 86 12.31 3.71 2.16
C LEU A 86 12.52 5.17 2.61
N ILE A 87 11.62 5.73 3.41
CA ILE A 87 11.77 7.09 3.96
C ILE A 87 13.08 7.22 4.76
N THR A 88 13.40 6.25 5.62
CA THR A 88 14.68 6.24 6.36
C THR A 88 15.87 6.24 5.40
N GLN A 89 15.85 5.40 4.36
CA GLN A 89 16.92 5.36 3.37
C GLN A 89 17.05 6.63 2.53
N LEU A 90 15.91 7.25 2.16
CA LEU A 90 15.90 8.49 1.38
C LEU A 90 16.50 9.66 2.17
N ARG A 91 16.27 9.69 3.48
CA ARG A 91 16.94 10.64 4.38
C ARG A 91 18.45 10.46 4.35
N ASP A 92 18.93 9.22 4.41
CA ASP A 92 20.37 8.91 4.34
C ASP A 92 20.98 9.28 2.98
N PHE A 93 20.18 9.30 1.91
CA PHE A 93 20.57 9.81 0.59
C PHE A 93 20.52 11.35 0.48
N GLY A 94 20.14 12.06 1.53
CA GLY A 94 20.12 13.52 1.56
C GLY A 94 18.79 14.16 1.14
N TYR A 95 17.71 13.40 0.92
CA TYR A 95 16.40 13.99 0.66
C TYR A 95 15.88 14.70 1.93
N PRO A 96 15.36 15.95 1.83
CA PRO A 96 14.88 16.68 2.99
C PRO A 96 13.70 15.99 3.71
N SER A 97 13.81 15.84 5.04
CA SER A 97 12.76 15.22 5.87
C SER A 97 11.38 15.85 5.69
N HIS A 98 11.30 17.18 5.59
CA HIS A 98 10.03 17.89 5.44
C HIS A 98 9.33 17.59 4.10
N TRP A 99 10.05 17.19 3.04
CA TRP A 99 9.42 16.73 1.79
C TRP A 99 8.70 15.39 2.00
N MET A 100 9.35 14.46 2.71
CA MET A 100 8.80 13.14 3.00
C MET A 100 7.62 13.24 3.98
N SER A 101 7.71 14.08 5.01
CA SER A 101 6.57 14.37 5.90
C SER A 101 5.38 14.90 5.11
N GLY A 102 5.59 15.94 4.29
CA GLY A 102 4.51 16.51 3.49
C GLY A 102 3.86 15.52 2.52
N ILE A 103 4.63 14.59 1.94
CA ILE A 103 4.10 13.51 1.09
C ILE A 103 3.23 12.55 1.91
N LEU A 104 3.70 12.14 3.09
CA LEU A 104 2.99 11.22 3.97
C LEU A 104 1.67 11.84 4.48
N ASP A 105 1.73 13.09 4.93
CA ASP A 105 0.57 13.86 5.37
C ASP A 105 -0.44 14.02 4.22
N ASN A 106 0.02 14.29 3.00
CA ASN A 106 -0.87 14.39 1.84
C ASN A 106 -1.60 13.07 1.51
N ILE A 107 -0.95 11.92 1.71
CA ILE A 107 -1.57 10.60 1.52
C ILE A 107 -2.62 10.36 2.62
N ILE A 108 -2.24 10.56 3.89
CA ILE A 108 -3.14 10.38 5.04
C ILE A 108 -4.36 11.31 4.95
N GLU A 109 -4.15 12.54 4.49
CA GLU A 109 -5.19 13.56 4.45
C GLU A 109 -6.04 13.55 3.18
N ASN A 110 -5.73 12.69 2.20
CA ASN A 110 -6.40 12.66 0.90
C ASN A 110 -6.23 13.96 0.09
N LYS A 111 -5.03 14.52 0.13
CA LYS A 111 -4.62 15.75 -0.58
C LYS A 111 -3.72 15.47 -1.80
N VAL A 112 -3.57 14.20 -2.19
CA VAL A 112 -2.73 13.82 -3.34
C VAL A 112 -3.32 14.35 -4.65
N ILE A 113 -2.60 15.31 -5.24
CA ILE A 113 -2.82 15.81 -6.60
C ILE A 113 -1.57 15.48 -7.40
N ALA A 114 -1.71 14.67 -8.45
CA ALA A 114 -0.56 14.17 -9.19
C ALA A 114 -0.82 13.92 -10.68
N THR A 115 0.27 13.88 -11.44
CA THR A 115 0.31 13.52 -12.87
C THR A 115 0.65 12.04 -13.09
N CYS A 116 0.81 11.26 -12.03
CA CYS A 116 0.97 9.81 -12.09
C CYS A 116 -0.38 9.08 -12.09
N ARG A 117 -0.35 7.78 -12.41
CA ARG A 117 -1.52 6.89 -12.35
C ARG A 117 -1.13 5.57 -11.68
N PRO A 118 -2.09 4.88 -11.03
CA PRO A 118 -1.90 3.47 -10.70
C PRO A 118 -1.50 2.66 -11.94
N PRO A 119 -0.71 1.58 -11.75
CA PRO A 119 -0.19 0.80 -12.87
C PRO A 119 -1.31 0.20 -13.74
N ARG A 120 -1.13 0.31 -15.07
CA ARG A 120 -2.08 -0.20 -16.08
C ARG A 120 -1.66 -1.53 -16.71
N ALA A 121 -0.46 -1.99 -16.39
CA ALA A 121 0.13 -3.22 -16.90
C ALA A 121 1.22 -3.69 -15.94
N THR A 122 1.46 -5.00 -15.93
CA THR A 122 2.57 -5.64 -15.23
C THR A 122 3.27 -6.61 -16.20
N PRO A 123 4.60 -6.51 -16.40
CA PRO A 123 5.47 -5.44 -15.94
C PRO A 123 5.16 -4.08 -16.59
N THR A 124 5.39 -2.98 -15.86
CA THR A 124 5.22 -1.63 -16.43
C THR A 124 6.34 -1.31 -17.42
N THR A 125 5.99 -0.97 -18.65
CA THR A 125 6.95 -0.62 -19.70
C THR A 125 7.59 0.76 -19.49
N VAL A 126 8.79 0.98 -20.02
CA VAL A 126 9.47 2.29 -19.96
C VAL A 126 8.64 3.39 -20.63
N SER A 127 7.91 3.08 -21.70
CA SER A 127 7.01 4.03 -22.36
C SER A 127 5.83 4.42 -21.46
N ALA A 128 5.25 3.46 -20.74
CA ALA A 128 4.19 3.74 -19.75
C ALA A 128 4.69 4.61 -18.60
N LEU A 129 5.94 4.41 -18.14
CA LEU A 129 6.57 5.24 -17.11
C LEU A 129 6.79 6.70 -17.52
N LYS A 130 7.10 6.93 -18.80
CA LYS A 130 7.35 8.27 -19.36
C LYS A 130 6.07 9.02 -19.70
N ARG A 131 4.92 8.34 -19.71
CA ARG A 131 3.63 8.95 -20.07
C ARG A 131 3.28 10.04 -19.05
N GLN A 132 2.93 11.21 -19.57
CA GLN A 132 2.46 12.33 -18.76
C GLN A 132 0.93 12.37 -18.79
N TYR A 133 0.33 12.48 -17.62
CA TYR A 133 -1.12 12.65 -17.48
C TYR A 133 -1.42 14.05 -16.95
N LYS A 134 -2.63 14.52 -17.21
CA LYS A 134 -3.14 15.74 -16.57
C LYS A 134 -3.18 15.54 -15.05
N SER A 135 -2.82 16.61 -14.34
CA SER A 135 -2.87 16.64 -12.88
C SER A 135 -4.29 16.37 -12.40
N LYS A 136 -4.44 15.49 -11.40
CA LYS A 136 -5.74 15.08 -10.89
C LYS A 136 -5.65 14.71 -9.41
N LYS A 137 -6.72 14.98 -8.66
CA LYS A 137 -6.91 14.47 -7.30
C LYS A 137 -7.02 12.94 -7.36
N LEU A 138 -6.12 12.24 -6.69
CA LEU A 138 -6.13 10.78 -6.58
C LEU A 138 -6.63 10.42 -5.19
N CYS A 139 -7.77 9.72 -5.12
CA CYS A 139 -8.32 9.29 -3.84
C CYS A 139 -7.37 8.29 -3.17
N THR A 140 -6.97 8.60 -1.94
CA THR A 140 -6.08 7.76 -1.11
C THR A 140 -6.76 7.27 0.17
N VAL A 141 -8.01 7.69 0.41
CA VAL A 141 -8.79 7.34 1.61
C VAL A 141 -8.83 5.83 1.90
N PRO A 142 -8.98 4.92 0.90
CA PRO A 142 -8.99 3.49 1.18
C PRO A 142 -7.75 3.01 1.94
N PHE A 143 -6.60 3.67 1.74
CA PHE A 143 -5.31 3.30 2.34
C PHE A 143 -4.89 4.22 3.48
N ALA A 144 -5.60 5.34 3.69
CA ALA A 144 -5.17 6.40 4.59
C ALA A 144 -5.07 5.92 6.05
N TYR A 145 -6.00 5.08 6.49
CA TYR A 145 -5.96 4.50 7.84
C TYR A 145 -4.80 3.51 8.00
N GLU A 146 -4.55 2.67 6.99
CA GLU A 146 -3.41 1.76 6.99
C GLU A 146 -2.08 2.52 6.97
N ILE A 147 -1.96 3.69 6.35
CA ILE A 147 -0.71 4.48 6.40
C ILE A 147 -0.58 5.21 7.75
N ALA A 148 -1.68 5.74 8.28
CA ALA A 148 -1.68 6.52 9.51
C ALA A 148 -1.24 5.70 10.73
N THR A 149 -1.68 4.45 10.85
CA THR A 149 -1.34 3.59 12.01
C THR A 149 0.16 3.28 12.09
N PRO A 150 0.83 2.75 11.06
CA PRO A 150 2.28 2.59 11.01
C PRO A 150 3.04 3.91 11.11
N THR A 151 2.49 5.03 10.66
CA THR A 151 3.13 6.34 10.90
C THR A 151 3.30 6.63 12.38
N ARG A 152 2.29 6.28 13.19
CA ARG A 152 2.40 6.38 14.65
C ARG A 152 3.39 5.35 15.20
N ILE A 153 3.23 4.07 14.83
CA ILE A 153 4.07 2.96 15.32
C ILE A 153 5.56 3.20 15.01
N PHE A 154 5.88 3.67 13.80
CA PHE A 154 7.26 3.92 13.37
C PHE A 154 7.74 5.34 13.67
N SER A 155 6.95 6.16 14.38
CA SER A 155 7.38 7.52 14.74
C SER A 155 8.75 7.60 15.43
N PRO A 156 9.19 6.65 16.29
CA PRO A 156 10.51 6.71 16.90
C PRO A 156 11.69 6.59 15.91
N ILE A 157 11.45 5.97 14.74
CA ILE A 157 12.49 5.73 13.72
C ILE A 157 12.33 6.61 12.47
N LEU A 158 11.27 7.42 12.41
CA LEU A 158 11.06 8.35 11.29
C LEU A 158 11.99 9.56 11.43
N PRO A 159 12.50 10.10 10.31
CA PRO A 159 13.43 11.23 10.33
C PRO A 159 12.73 12.60 10.52
N PHE A 160 11.46 12.59 10.92
CA PHE A 160 10.59 13.73 11.17
C PHE A 160 9.43 13.32 12.07
N ILE A 161 8.75 14.31 12.64
CA ILE A 161 7.48 14.12 13.33
C ILE A 161 6.39 14.43 12.31
N ALA A 162 5.51 13.47 12.03
CA ALA A 162 4.37 13.69 11.16
C ALA A 162 3.28 14.47 11.90
N GLU A 163 2.71 15.49 11.25
CA GLU A 163 1.84 16.47 11.90
C GLU A 163 0.34 16.23 11.64
N SER A 164 0.00 15.26 10.79
CA SER A 164 -1.40 15.04 10.42
C SER A 164 -2.28 14.67 11.62
N PRO A 165 -3.40 15.37 11.87
CA PRO A 165 -4.32 15.06 12.97
C PRO A 165 -5.08 13.75 12.76
N LYS A 166 -4.94 13.12 11.58
CA LYS A 166 -5.52 11.81 11.27
C LYS A 166 -4.66 10.65 11.75
N ILE A 167 -3.42 10.91 12.15
CA ILE A 167 -2.56 9.90 12.80
C ILE A 167 -3.18 9.57 14.17
N PRO A 168 -3.44 8.29 14.48
CA PRO A 168 -4.03 7.92 15.76
C PRO A 168 -3.05 8.17 16.90
N SER A 169 -3.58 8.43 18.09
CA SER A 169 -2.78 8.34 19.31
C SER A 169 -2.39 6.86 19.53
N GLN A 170 -1.31 6.64 20.26
CA GLN A 170 -0.85 5.29 20.59
C GLN A 170 -1.89 4.50 21.38
N GLU A 171 -2.58 5.16 22.30
CA GLU A 171 -3.63 4.57 23.13
C GLU A 171 -4.82 4.05 22.30
N GLU A 172 -5.01 4.57 21.08
CA GLU A 172 -6.06 4.09 20.19
C GLU A 172 -5.67 2.81 19.44
N ILE A 173 -4.39 2.47 19.33
CA ILE A 173 -3.92 1.36 18.49
C ILE A 173 -4.06 0.04 19.25
N HIS A 174 -4.84 -0.89 18.72
CA HIS A 174 -5.00 -2.23 19.26
C HIS A 174 -4.90 -3.27 18.15
N LYS A 175 -4.53 -4.50 18.52
CA LYS A 175 -4.60 -5.65 17.64
C LYS A 175 -6.05 -6.12 17.56
N TYR A 176 -6.63 -6.12 16.36
CA TYR A 176 -7.95 -6.66 16.10
C TYR A 176 -7.84 -7.97 15.35
N THR A 177 -8.68 -8.92 15.71
CA THR A 177 -8.75 -10.24 15.06
C THR A 177 -10.11 -10.44 14.42
N PHE A 178 -10.10 -10.92 13.18
CA PHE A 178 -11.27 -11.11 12.33
C PHE A 178 -11.41 -12.60 12.03
N PRO A 179 -12.43 -13.28 12.57
CA PRO A 179 -12.75 -14.64 12.15
C PRO A 179 -13.29 -14.59 10.72
N LEU A 180 -12.71 -15.40 9.84
CA LEU A 180 -13.06 -15.47 8.43
C LEU A 180 -13.32 -16.92 8.02
N ASP A 181 -14.16 -17.10 7.01
CA ASP A 181 -14.42 -18.44 6.48
C ASP A 181 -13.17 -19.03 5.80
N LYS A 182 -12.93 -20.33 6.05
CA LYS A 182 -11.88 -21.11 5.38
C LYS A 182 -12.13 -21.15 3.88
N LEU A 183 -11.11 -20.85 3.08
CA LEU A 183 -11.13 -21.25 1.67
C LEU A 183 -10.47 -22.59 1.48
N HIS A 184 -11.15 -23.42 0.72
CA HIS A 184 -10.66 -24.73 0.32
C HIS A 184 -9.98 -24.73 -1.06
N THR A 185 -10.06 -23.61 -1.81
CA THR A 185 -9.88 -23.63 -3.28
C THR A 185 -8.78 -22.73 -3.83
N ILE A 186 -8.21 -21.81 -3.05
CA ILE A 186 -7.16 -20.92 -3.54
C ILE A 186 -5.80 -21.45 -3.08
N GLN A 187 -4.84 -21.52 -3.99
CA GLN A 187 -3.44 -21.67 -3.62
C GLN A 187 -3.04 -20.43 -2.82
N GLU A 188 -3.15 -20.55 -1.49
CA GLU A 188 -2.85 -19.47 -0.56
C GLU A 188 -1.40 -19.07 -0.77
N MET A 189 -1.21 -17.88 -1.34
CA MET A 189 0.07 -17.20 -1.39
C MET A 189 -0.08 -16.07 -0.36
N PRO A 190 0.29 -16.31 0.91
CA PRO A 190 -0.03 -15.40 2.03
C PRO A 190 0.45 -13.96 1.76
N ASN A 191 1.55 -13.88 1.02
CA ASN A 191 2.22 -12.66 0.58
C ASN A 191 1.38 -11.69 -0.27
N ASN A 192 0.24 -12.14 -0.81
CA ASN A 192 -0.63 -11.33 -1.67
C ASN A 192 -2.00 -11.11 -1.01
N LEU A 193 -2.14 -11.29 0.30
CA LEU A 193 -3.41 -11.10 0.98
C LEU A 193 -3.58 -9.68 1.51
N THR A 194 -4.81 -9.18 1.46
CA THR A 194 -5.22 -7.93 2.10
C THR A 194 -6.59 -8.10 2.73
N LEU A 195 -6.82 -7.45 3.87
CA LEU A 195 -8.15 -7.27 4.42
C LEU A 195 -8.83 -6.08 3.73
N LEU A 196 -10.08 -6.27 3.36
CA LEU A 196 -10.96 -5.22 2.86
C LEU A 196 -12.13 -5.07 3.82
N PHE A 197 -12.46 -3.82 4.14
CA PHE A 197 -13.63 -3.42 4.90
C PHE A 197 -14.51 -2.56 4.02
N TRP A 198 -15.81 -2.86 3.92
CA TRP A 198 -16.71 -2.06 3.09
C TRP A 198 -18.08 -1.86 3.73
N SER A 199 -18.72 -0.74 3.37
CA SER A 199 -20.12 -0.44 3.71
C SER A 199 -21.04 -1.13 2.69
N ASP A 200 -21.90 -2.03 3.14
CA ASP A 200 -22.86 -2.74 2.30
C ASP A 200 -23.87 -1.80 1.66
N LYS A 201 -24.29 -0.76 2.37
CA LYS A 201 -25.15 0.31 1.85
C LYS A 201 -24.50 1.05 0.68
N LEU A 202 -23.28 1.57 0.88
CA LEU A 202 -22.59 2.32 -0.18
C LEU A 202 -22.17 1.41 -1.34
N CYS A 203 -21.87 0.14 -1.06
CA CYS A 203 -21.64 -0.87 -2.08
C CYS A 203 -22.89 -1.13 -2.95
N LYS A 204 -24.09 -1.15 -2.36
CA LYS A 204 -25.34 -1.27 -3.12
C LYS A 204 -25.63 -0.04 -3.98
N GLU A 205 -25.23 1.15 -3.54
CA GLU A 205 -25.45 2.40 -4.28
C GLU A 205 -24.71 2.43 -5.63
N VAL A 206 -23.51 1.82 -5.72
CA VAL A 206 -22.75 1.71 -6.99
C VAL A 206 -23.36 0.72 -7.99
N GLY A 207 -24.45 0.03 -7.62
CA GLY A 207 -25.30 -0.73 -8.53
C GLY A 207 -24.62 -1.98 -9.11
N GLN A 208 -24.85 -2.27 -10.40
CA GLN A 208 -24.28 -3.46 -11.05
C GLN A 208 -22.75 -3.48 -11.04
N ALA A 209 -22.08 -2.33 -11.01
CA ALA A 209 -20.62 -2.30 -10.85
C ALA A 209 -20.17 -2.81 -9.47
N GLY A 210 -21.07 -2.87 -8.49
CA GLY A 210 -20.84 -3.53 -7.20
C GLY A 210 -20.59 -5.03 -7.33
N TYR A 211 -21.01 -5.68 -8.43
CA TYR A 211 -20.62 -7.07 -8.72
C TYR A 211 -19.11 -7.26 -8.85
N ALA A 212 -18.35 -6.18 -9.10
CA ALA A 212 -16.89 -6.19 -9.05
C ALA A 212 -16.35 -6.67 -7.68
N MET A 213 -17.11 -6.52 -6.59
CA MET A 213 -16.80 -7.09 -5.26
C MET A 213 -16.66 -8.61 -5.27
N HIS A 214 -17.31 -9.30 -6.21
CA HIS A 214 -17.26 -10.75 -6.33
C HIS A 214 -16.30 -11.23 -7.43
N GLN A 215 -15.71 -10.33 -8.20
CA GLN A 215 -14.83 -10.66 -9.34
C GLN A 215 -13.47 -9.98 -9.20
N ASN A 216 -13.40 -8.68 -9.42
CA ASN A 216 -12.16 -7.90 -9.41
C ASN A 216 -12.45 -6.51 -8.85
N ILE A 217 -11.99 -6.25 -7.62
CA ILE A 217 -12.28 -4.98 -6.91
C ILE A 217 -11.39 -3.81 -7.33
N ARG A 218 -10.32 -4.05 -8.10
CA ARG A 218 -9.35 -3.00 -8.47
C ARG A 218 -10.00 -1.76 -9.12
N PRO A 219 -10.95 -1.89 -10.07
CA PRO A 219 -11.61 -0.74 -10.69
C PRO A 219 -12.35 0.17 -9.72
N LEU A 220 -12.84 -0.37 -8.59
CA LEU A 220 -13.56 0.40 -7.59
C LEU A 220 -12.65 1.39 -6.86
N PHE A 221 -11.37 1.03 -6.65
CA PHE A 221 -10.42 1.84 -5.88
C PHE A 221 -9.59 2.77 -6.73
N ASP A 222 -9.40 2.44 -8.01
CA ASP A 222 -8.61 3.26 -8.90
C ASP A 222 -9.37 4.57 -9.23
N PRO A 223 -8.93 5.74 -8.71
CA PRO A 223 -9.65 7.00 -8.84
C PRO A 223 -9.67 7.55 -10.27
N THR A 224 -9.00 6.87 -11.19
CA THR A 224 -8.87 7.27 -12.58
C THR A 224 -9.49 6.27 -13.54
N TRP A 225 -9.98 5.13 -13.05
CA TRP A 225 -10.55 4.06 -13.91
C TRP A 225 -11.79 4.53 -14.65
N GLY A 226 -12.72 5.16 -13.93
CA GLY A 226 -13.96 5.74 -14.48
C GLY A 226 -13.74 6.73 -15.63
N ASP A 227 -12.61 7.45 -15.61
CA ASP A 227 -12.35 8.52 -16.57
C ASP A 227 -11.45 8.10 -17.73
N GLU A 228 -10.64 7.06 -17.54
CA GLU A 228 -9.56 6.71 -18.47
C GLU A 228 -9.67 5.29 -19.03
N MET A 229 -10.44 4.40 -18.37
CA MET A 229 -10.54 2.99 -18.74
C MET A 229 -11.98 2.59 -19.04
N ASP A 230 -12.90 2.87 -18.13
CA ASP A 230 -14.27 2.39 -18.23
C ASP A 230 -15.25 3.31 -17.48
N ALA A 231 -16.10 3.99 -18.24
CA ALA A 231 -17.06 4.97 -17.73
C ALA A 231 -18.09 4.40 -16.76
N GLN A 232 -18.28 3.07 -16.69
CA GLN A 232 -19.21 2.48 -15.72
C GLN A 232 -18.75 2.70 -14.26
N PHE A 233 -17.45 2.92 -14.03
CA PHE A 233 -16.87 3.18 -12.70
C PHE A 233 -16.76 4.67 -12.35
N LYS A 234 -17.46 5.52 -13.10
CA LYS A 234 -17.43 6.98 -12.94
C LYS A 234 -18.64 7.49 -12.16
N GLY A 235 -18.43 8.60 -11.45
CA GLY A 235 -19.49 9.41 -10.87
C GLY A 235 -19.47 9.46 -9.34
N VAL A 236 -20.34 10.32 -8.82
CA VAL A 236 -20.39 10.69 -7.39
C VAL A 236 -20.56 9.49 -6.45
N LYS A 237 -21.20 8.41 -6.90
CA LYS A 237 -21.40 7.21 -6.11
C LYS A 237 -20.09 6.45 -5.87
N PHE A 238 -19.25 6.33 -6.89
CA PHE A 238 -17.93 5.69 -6.75
C PHE A 238 -16.95 6.56 -5.95
N GLU A 239 -17.05 7.88 -6.10
CA GLU A 239 -16.30 8.82 -5.27
C GLU A 239 -16.71 8.69 -3.80
N ALA A 240 -18.02 8.67 -3.51
CA ALA A 240 -18.54 8.45 -2.18
C ALA A 240 -18.14 7.08 -1.60
N PHE A 241 -18.16 6.02 -2.42
CA PHE A 241 -17.71 4.69 -2.01
C PHE A 241 -16.22 4.69 -1.62
N ARG A 242 -15.34 5.27 -2.45
CA ARG A 242 -13.90 5.39 -2.12
C ARG A 242 -13.62 6.25 -0.90
N GLU A 243 -14.36 7.34 -0.72
CA GLU A 243 -14.10 8.29 0.38
C GLU A 243 -14.73 7.89 1.71
N ARG A 244 -15.75 7.02 1.73
CA ARG A 244 -16.48 6.71 2.97
C ARG A 244 -16.86 5.24 3.15
N GLY A 245 -16.89 4.47 2.08
CA GLY A 245 -17.46 3.12 2.04
C GLY A 245 -16.45 2.00 1.93
N VAL A 246 -15.14 2.29 1.93
CA VAL A 246 -14.12 1.26 1.85
C VAL A 246 -12.82 1.63 2.57
N VAL A 247 -12.21 0.63 3.19
CA VAL A 247 -10.87 0.69 3.79
C VAL A 247 -10.14 -0.60 3.42
N LEU A 248 -8.87 -0.48 3.04
CA LEU A 248 -7.97 -1.57 2.70
C LEU A 248 -6.83 -1.65 3.72
N TRP A 249 -6.46 -2.88 4.08
CA TRP A 249 -5.39 -3.16 5.03
C TRP A 249 -4.52 -4.32 4.56
N SER A 250 -3.34 -4.02 4.04
CA SER A 250 -2.36 -5.01 3.57
C SER A 250 -1.38 -5.49 4.65
N THR A 251 -1.27 -4.75 5.76
CA THR A 251 -0.40 -5.08 6.90
C THR A 251 -1.14 -5.99 7.88
N ILE A 252 -1.23 -7.28 7.54
CA ILE A 252 -2.01 -8.28 8.26
C ILE A 252 -1.16 -9.50 8.63
N GLU A 253 -1.57 -10.18 9.71
CA GLU A 253 -1.15 -11.54 10.02
C GLU A 253 -2.30 -12.49 9.68
N TRP A 254 -2.05 -13.51 8.86
CA TRP A 254 -3.05 -14.53 8.52
C TRP A 254 -2.73 -15.85 9.22
N ASN A 255 -3.65 -16.30 10.09
CA ASN A 255 -3.59 -17.63 10.69
C ASN A 255 -4.51 -18.57 9.91
N LEU A 256 -3.91 -19.44 9.10
CA LEU A 256 -4.63 -20.40 8.28
C LEU A 256 -5.42 -21.42 9.11
N GLU A 257 -4.83 -21.95 10.19
CA GLU A 257 -5.45 -23.01 11.00
C GLU A 257 -6.72 -22.52 11.70
N ALA A 258 -6.65 -21.33 12.30
CA ALA A 258 -7.77 -20.68 12.96
C ALA A 258 -8.69 -19.96 11.98
N SER A 259 -8.20 -19.66 10.77
CA SER A 259 -8.86 -18.81 9.77
C SER A 259 -9.20 -17.44 10.32
N GLU A 260 -8.18 -16.86 10.94
CA GLU A 260 -8.27 -15.54 11.55
C GLU A 260 -7.22 -14.63 10.93
N ALA A 261 -7.67 -13.46 10.48
CA ALA A 261 -6.77 -12.38 10.10
C ALA A 261 -6.64 -11.42 11.29
N SER A 262 -5.45 -10.90 11.55
CA SER A 262 -5.27 -9.87 12.56
C SER A 262 -4.45 -8.70 12.06
N ALA A 263 -4.75 -7.51 12.58
CA ALA A 263 -4.10 -6.27 12.19
C ALA A 263 -4.11 -5.25 13.35
N TRP A 264 -3.05 -4.45 13.42
CA TRP A 264 -2.99 -3.30 14.31
C TRP A 264 -3.82 -2.15 13.74
N MET A 265 -4.90 -1.78 14.40
CA MET A 265 -5.85 -0.79 13.91
C MET A 265 -6.24 0.19 15.03
N ARG A 266 -6.65 1.40 14.64
CA ARG A 266 -7.15 2.40 15.59
C ARG A 266 -8.58 2.05 16.05
N SER A 267 -8.83 2.14 17.35
CA SER A 267 -10.11 1.80 17.97
C SER A 267 -11.25 2.66 17.43
N THR A 268 -11.03 3.96 17.25
CA THR A 268 -12.03 4.91 16.75
C THR A 268 -12.60 4.54 15.37
N LEU A 269 -11.79 3.93 14.49
CA LEU A 269 -12.23 3.39 13.21
C LEU A 269 -13.08 2.13 13.40
N MET A 270 -12.57 1.21 14.22
CA MET A 270 -13.22 -0.07 14.48
C MET A 270 -14.57 0.10 15.17
N ASP A 271 -14.62 0.92 16.22
CA ASP A 271 -15.84 1.24 16.97
C ASP A 271 -16.89 1.89 16.06
N LYS A 272 -16.46 2.71 15.10
CA LYS A 272 -17.36 3.29 14.08
C LYS A 272 -17.95 2.19 13.20
N MET A 273 -17.12 1.33 12.62
CA MET A 273 -17.57 0.26 11.71
C MET A 273 -18.52 -0.73 12.42
N ILE A 274 -18.19 -1.11 13.66
CA ILE A 274 -19.01 -1.99 14.50
C ILE A 274 -20.36 -1.33 14.82
N ARG A 275 -20.36 -0.05 15.21
CA ARG A 275 -21.57 0.69 15.59
C ARG A 275 -22.52 0.91 14.41
N GLU A 276 -21.99 1.14 13.21
CA GLU A 276 -22.80 1.40 12.01
C GLU A 276 -23.56 0.16 11.51
N ARG A 277 -23.13 -1.06 11.90
CA ARG A 277 -23.79 -2.36 11.56
C ARG A 277 -24.08 -2.58 10.07
N ASP A 278 -23.36 -1.86 9.23
CA ASP A 278 -23.43 -1.89 7.76
C ASP A 278 -22.05 -2.23 7.16
N TRP A 279 -21.07 -2.52 8.01
CA TRP A 279 -19.73 -2.84 7.57
C TRP A 279 -19.48 -4.34 7.60
N SER A 280 -18.93 -4.81 6.50
CA SER A 280 -18.48 -6.18 6.29
C SER A 280 -16.97 -6.19 6.03
N CYS A 281 -16.34 -7.34 6.27
CA CYS A 281 -14.93 -7.55 6.00
C CYS A 281 -14.67 -8.90 5.34
N GLY A 282 -13.54 -8.98 4.63
CA GLY A 282 -13.14 -10.19 3.93
C GLY A 282 -11.73 -10.08 3.36
N LEU A 283 -11.11 -11.23 3.11
CA LEU A 283 -9.79 -11.31 2.47
C LEU A 283 -9.89 -11.17 0.95
N PHE A 284 -8.92 -10.49 0.38
CA PHE A 284 -8.75 -10.38 -1.06
C PHE A 284 -7.31 -10.63 -1.44
N ARG A 285 -7.09 -11.07 -2.67
CA ARG A 285 -5.76 -11.09 -3.26
C ARG A 285 -5.40 -9.71 -3.80
N THR A 286 -4.17 -9.24 -3.61
CA THR A 286 -3.68 -7.99 -4.19
C THR A 286 -3.13 -8.17 -5.60
N ASP A 287 -2.81 -9.40 -5.99
CA ASP A 287 -2.27 -9.72 -7.32
C ASP A 287 -3.36 -9.94 -8.38
N THR A 288 -4.52 -10.47 -8.00
CA THR A 288 -5.68 -10.62 -8.91
C THR A 288 -6.87 -9.75 -8.51
N TRP A 289 -6.89 -9.17 -7.31
CA TRP A 289 -8.04 -8.43 -6.76
C TRP A 289 -9.32 -9.26 -6.64
N GLU A 290 -9.17 -10.57 -6.57
CA GLU A 290 -10.26 -11.52 -6.36
C GLU A 290 -10.49 -11.78 -4.88
N ARG A 291 -11.74 -12.07 -4.52
CA ARG A 291 -12.12 -12.42 -3.16
C ARG A 291 -11.53 -13.77 -2.74
N CYS A 292 -11.13 -13.83 -1.48
CA CYS A 292 -10.75 -15.03 -0.75
C CYS A 292 -11.76 -15.22 0.37
N TRP A 293 -13.04 -15.43 0.03
CA TRP A 293 -14.11 -15.77 0.97
C TRP A 293 -15.36 -16.19 0.20
N ASP A 294 -16.10 -17.13 0.77
CA ASP A 294 -17.44 -17.50 0.29
C ASP A 294 -18.51 -16.61 0.94
N THR A 295 -18.41 -16.45 2.27
CA THR A 295 -19.23 -15.54 3.08
C THR A 295 -18.35 -14.45 3.68
N SER A 296 -18.82 -13.21 3.65
CA SER A 296 -18.14 -12.09 4.30
C SER A 296 -18.40 -12.10 5.81
N SER A 297 -17.42 -11.69 6.60
CA SER A 297 -17.58 -11.57 8.04
C SER A 297 -18.14 -10.20 8.42
N LEU A 298 -19.06 -10.18 9.38
CA LEU A 298 -19.60 -8.94 9.89
C LEU A 298 -18.59 -8.28 10.84
N MET A 299 -18.54 -6.96 10.83
CA MET A 299 -17.65 -6.24 11.75
C MET A 299 -17.99 -6.47 13.23
N SER A 300 -19.23 -6.86 13.54
CA SER A 300 -19.64 -7.26 14.89
C SER A 300 -18.86 -8.44 15.47
N ASP A 301 -18.25 -9.26 14.62
CA ASP A 301 -17.53 -10.47 15.00
C ASP A 301 -16.05 -10.21 15.27
N ALA A 302 -15.58 -8.97 15.01
CA ALA A 302 -14.21 -8.56 15.26
C ALA A 302 -13.90 -8.56 16.77
N LYS A 303 -12.79 -9.20 17.14
CA LYS A 303 -12.32 -9.28 18.53
C LYS A 303 -11.24 -8.22 18.75
N LYS A 304 -11.44 -7.37 19.76
CA LYS A 304 -10.41 -6.43 20.21
C LYS A 304 -9.43 -7.14 21.14
N GLY A 305 -8.16 -7.11 20.79
CA GLY A 305 -7.06 -7.71 21.55
C GLY A 305 -6.24 -6.67 22.31
N GLU A 306 -4.95 -6.95 22.41
CA GLU A 306 -3.97 -6.12 23.10
C GLU A 306 -3.80 -4.72 22.48
N LYS A 307 -3.36 -3.78 23.31
CA LYS A 307 -3.02 -2.41 22.92
C LYS A 307 -1.55 -2.37 22.48
N TRP A 308 -1.22 -1.52 21.51
CA TRP A 308 0.17 -1.32 21.10
C TRP A 308 0.96 -0.61 22.21
N GLU A 309 2.09 -1.17 22.58
CA GLU A 309 3.03 -0.59 23.54
C GLU A 309 4.40 -0.47 22.86
N ASP A 310 5.02 0.71 22.95
CA ASP A 310 6.37 0.88 22.43
C ASP A 310 7.31 0.29 23.47
N ASP A 311 7.96 -0.82 23.13
CA ASP A 311 8.88 -1.53 24.02
C ASP A 311 10.24 -0.80 24.10
N ILE A 312 10.22 0.46 24.58
CA ILE A 312 11.41 1.32 24.70
C ILE A 312 12.35 0.78 25.79
N THR A 313 11.85 -0.05 26.71
CA THR A 313 12.62 -0.73 27.76
C THR A 313 13.69 -1.68 27.22
N SER A 314 13.53 -2.24 26.01
CA SER A 314 14.53 -3.14 25.41
C SER A 314 15.73 -2.43 24.76
N ALA A 315 15.63 -1.12 24.50
CA ALA A 315 16.70 -0.36 23.85
C ALA A 315 17.84 0.05 24.81
N GLU A 316 17.59 0.05 26.13
CA GLU A 316 18.65 0.22 27.13
C GLU A 316 19.50 -1.05 27.30
N ASP A 317 18.92 -2.24 27.08
CA ASP A 317 19.65 -3.52 27.13
C ASP A 317 20.55 -3.74 25.90
N ILE A 318 20.27 -3.08 24.77
CA ILE A 318 21.10 -3.17 23.55
C ILE A 318 22.36 -2.28 23.63
N LYS A 319 22.44 -1.36 24.61
CA LYS A 319 23.66 -0.58 24.86
C LYS A 319 24.64 -1.26 25.82
N LEU A 320 24.36 -2.48 26.27
CA LEU A 320 25.19 -3.24 27.22
C LEU A 320 25.54 -4.68 26.76
N ALA A 321 25.38 -5.00 25.47
CA ALA A 321 25.83 -6.27 24.89
C ALA A 321 27.00 -6.09 23.91
#